data_AF-A0AAW0IWA5-F1
#
_entry.id   AF-A0AAW0IWA5-F1
#
_cell.length_a   1.000
_cell.length_b   1.000
_cell.length_c   1.000
_cell.angle_alpha   90.00
_cell.angle_beta   90.00
_cell.angle_gamma   90.00
#
_symmetry.space_group_name_H-M   'P 1'
#
loop_
_entity.id
_entity.type
_entity.pdbx_description
1 polymer ?
#
loop_
_entity_poly.entity_id
_entity_poly.type
_entity_poly.pdbx_seq_one_letter_code
_entity_poly.pdbx_strand_id
1 'polypeptide(L)'
;MGPPFSLEEEDKGVVQKIMHLYSFENMSSLEVNKNGMVKLEFGITKDGVNMYEFKNNSFFRNGKVGEWNNHLTPEMARRLNQITKQMLTSSGLTLNVAPSGRAENLHHFHGFHQNG
;
A
#
# COMPACT_ATOMS: atom_id res chain seq x y z
N MET A 1 11.02 18.88 4.18
CA MET A 1 11.65 18.05 5.23
C MET A 1 12.70 18.91 5.91
N GLY A 2 12.73 18.89 7.25
CA GLY A 2 13.61 19.72 8.08
C GLY A 2 15.03 19.15 8.21
N PRO A 3 15.82 19.60 9.21
CA PRO A 3 17.13 19.03 9.48
C PRO A 3 17.03 17.52 9.80
N PRO A 4 18.11 16.75 9.57
CA PRO A 4 18.17 15.35 9.96
C PRO A 4 18.06 15.19 11.48
N PHE A 5 17.70 13.99 11.92
CA PHE A 5 17.77 13.64 13.33
C PHE A 5 19.21 13.80 13.85
N SER A 6 19.34 14.29 15.07
CA SER A 6 20.60 14.33 15.80
C SER A 6 20.94 12.94 16.34
N LEU A 7 22.24 12.71 16.61
CA LEU A 7 22.70 11.46 17.24
C LEU A 7 22.02 11.20 18.59
N GLU A 8 21.73 12.26 19.35
CA GLU A 8 21.01 12.15 20.63
C GLU A 8 19.56 11.69 20.43
N GLU A 9 18.87 12.16 19.39
CA GLU A 9 17.52 11.70 19.07
C GLU A 9 17.50 10.25 18.58
N GLU A 10 18.49 9.87 17.77
CA GLU A 10 18.67 8.49 17.33
C GLU A 10 18.95 7.56 18.52
N ASP A 11 19.87 7.92 19.42
CA ASP A 11 20.20 7.17 20.63
C ASP A 11 18.99 7.05 21.59
N LYS A 12 18.18 8.12 21.70
CA LYS A 12 16.92 8.10 22.44
C LYS A 12 15.78 7.33 21.75
N GLY A 13 16.05 6.75 20.58
CA GLY A 13 15.12 5.93 19.81
C GLY A 13 13.94 6.71 19.24
N VAL A 14 14.10 8.01 18.96
CA VAL A 14 13.03 8.88 18.45
C VAL A 14 12.49 8.35 17.12
N VAL A 15 13.38 7.88 16.23
CA VAL A 15 13.00 7.31 14.93
C VAL A 15 12.08 6.10 15.11
N GLN A 16 12.42 5.19 16.01
CA GLN A 16 11.66 3.96 16.28
C GLN A 16 10.31 4.28 16.91
N LYS A 17 10.24 5.29 17.80
CA LYS A 17 8.99 5.78 18.38
C LYS A 17 8.07 6.36 17.30
N ILE A 18 8.61 7.12 16.35
CA ILE A 18 7.85 7.65 15.21
C ILE A 18 7.38 6.50 14.31
N MET A 19 8.25 5.55 13.98
CA MET A 19 7.88 4.37 13.18
C MET A 19 6.76 3.56 13.85
N HIS A 20 6.83 3.37 15.17
CA HIS A 20 5.80 2.69 15.93
C HIS A 20 4.49 3.49 15.95
N LEU A 21 4.54 4.79 16.23
CA LEU A 21 3.38 5.68 16.27
C LEU A 21 2.59 5.62 14.96
N TYR A 22 3.28 5.69 13.83
CA TYR A 22 2.68 5.64 12.49
C TYR A 22 2.60 4.25 11.88
N SER A 23 2.94 3.20 12.65
CA SER A 23 2.79 1.83 12.18
C SER A 23 1.33 1.53 11.88
N PHE A 24 1.09 0.70 10.86
CA PHE A 24 -0.26 0.28 10.49
C PHE A 24 -0.98 -0.36 11.68
N GLU A 25 -0.28 -1.21 12.43
CA GLU A 25 -0.81 -1.88 13.61
C GLU A 25 -1.23 -0.89 14.69
N ASN A 26 -0.35 0.04 15.09
CA ASN A 26 -0.69 1.04 16.11
C ASN A 26 -1.87 1.90 15.66
N MET A 27 -1.78 2.51 14.47
CA MET A 27 -2.83 3.40 13.95
C MET A 27 -4.18 2.71 13.79
N SER A 28 -4.22 1.51 13.21
CA SER A 28 -5.48 0.75 13.06
C SER A 28 -6.06 0.27 14.38
N SER A 29 -5.23 0.18 15.44
CA SER A 29 -5.66 -0.29 16.75
C SER A 29 -6.31 0.79 17.63
N LEU A 30 -6.08 2.08 17.35
CA LEU A 30 -6.56 3.20 18.14
C LEU A 30 -8.10 3.25 18.17
N GLU A 31 -8.67 3.57 19.33
CA GLU A 31 -10.13 3.60 19.55
C GLU A 31 -10.86 4.50 18.56
N VAL A 32 -10.32 5.69 18.31
CA VAL A 32 -10.86 6.64 17.33
C VAL A 32 -10.87 6.06 15.91
N ASN A 33 -9.95 5.18 15.57
CA ASN A 33 -9.86 4.55 14.25
C ASN A 33 -10.71 3.28 14.15
N LYS A 34 -10.93 2.56 15.25
CA LYS A 34 -11.79 1.37 15.27
C LYS A 34 -13.28 1.71 15.26
N ASN A 35 -13.66 2.66 16.11
CA ASN A 35 -15.06 2.91 16.46
C ASN A 35 -15.52 4.34 16.17
N GLY A 36 -14.60 5.25 15.85
CA GLY A 36 -14.95 6.61 15.48
C GLY A 36 -15.67 6.71 14.14
N MET A 37 -16.31 7.85 13.92
CA MET A 37 -16.96 8.22 12.68
C MET A 37 -16.44 9.57 12.20
N VAL A 38 -16.37 9.75 10.88
CA VAL A 38 -15.99 11.00 10.23
C VAL A 38 -17.11 11.45 9.31
N LYS A 39 -17.40 12.76 9.34
CA LYS A 39 -18.26 13.41 8.36
C LYS A 39 -17.37 13.98 7.27
N LEU A 40 -17.63 13.54 6.04
CA LEU A 40 -16.89 13.96 4.86
C LEU A 40 -17.84 14.64 3.89
N GLU A 41 -17.37 15.74 3.33
CA GLU A 41 -18.04 16.49 2.28
C GLU A 41 -17.82 15.78 0.93
N PHE A 42 -18.91 15.39 0.27
CA PHE A 42 -18.86 14.80 -1.07
C PHE A 42 -19.71 15.60 -2.04
N GLY A 43 -19.11 16.65 -2.57
CA GLY A 43 -19.70 17.47 -3.62
C GLY A 43 -20.69 18.51 -3.11
N ILE A 44 -20.95 19.47 -4.00
CA ILE A 44 -21.89 20.57 -3.76
C ILE A 44 -23.16 20.26 -4.56
N THR A 45 -24.29 20.31 -3.87
CA THR A 45 -25.62 20.18 -4.46
C THR A 45 -26.33 21.53 -4.47
N LYS A 46 -27.48 21.63 -5.14
CA LYS A 46 -28.30 22.85 -5.15
C LYS A 46 -28.76 23.25 -3.76
N ASP A 47 -28.90 22.27 -2.86
CA ASP A 47 -29.41 22.45 -1.50
C ASP A 47 -28.30 22.54 -0.44
N GLY A 48 -27.02 22.61 -0.86
CA GLY A 48 -25.87 22.73 0.03
C GLY A 48 -24.80 21.66 -0.17
N VAL A 49 -23.88 21.54 0.78
CA VAL A 49 -22.82 20.52 0.75
C VAL A 49 -23.38 19.18 1.20
N ASN A 50 -23.13 18.14 0.41
CA ASN A 50 -23.59 16.80 0.75
C ASN A 50 -22.61 16.16 1.74
N MET A 51 -23.12 15.78 2.91
CA MET A 51 -22.32 15.24 4.02
C MET A 51 -22.58 13.75 4.16
N TYR A 52 -21.51 12.96 4.17
CA TYR A 52 -21.58 11.52 4.40
C TYR A 52 -20.81 11.14 5.66
N GLU A 53 -21.43 10.28 6.46
CA GLU A 53 -20.79 9.68 7.62
C GLU A 53 -20.12 8.36 7.27
N PHE A 54 -18.85 8.22 7.64
CA PHE A 54 -18.07 7.01 7.46
C PHE A 54 -17.53 6.52 8.79
N LYS A 55 -17.50 5.20 9.01
CA LYS A 55 -16.74 4.61 10.11
C LYS A 55 -15.26 4.73 9.81
N ASN A 56 -14.47 5.22 10.77
CA ASN A 56 -13.04 5.43 10.60
C ASN A 56 -12.29 4.13 10.27
N ASN A 57 -12.78 2.98 10.73
CA ASN A 57 -12.17 1.69 10.43
C ASN A 57 -12.20 1.33 8.95
N SER A 58 -13.07 1.96 8.15
CA SER A 58 -13.14 1.77 6.71
C SER A 58 -11.85 2.23 6.00
N PHE A 59 -11.07 3.12 6.60
CA PHE A 59 -9.76 3.56 6.08
C PHE A 59 -8.63 2.56 6.37
N PHE A 60 -8.83 1.61 7.28
CA PHE A 60 -7.82 0.63 7.72
C PHE A 60 -8.23 -0.79 7.32
N ARG A 61 -7.84 -1.22 6.10
CA ARG A 61 -8.03 -2.61 5.62
C ARG A 61 -6.99 -3.57 6.22
N ASN A 62 -6.37 -4.45 5.43
CA ASN A 62 -5.40 -5.42 5.94
C ASN A 62 -3.96 -4.90 5.97
N GLY A 63 -3.65 -3.82 5.24
CA GLY A 63 -2.29 -3.25 5.19
C GLY A 63 -1.21 -4.20 4.63
N LYS A 64 -1.60 -5.30 3.98
CA LYS A 64 -0.69 -6.38 3.53
C LYS A 64 -0.40 -6.31 2.04
N VAL A 65 0.86 -6.55 1.69
CA VAL A 65 1.30 -6.75 0.30
C VAL A 65 0.80 -8.10 -0.20
N GLY A 66 0.28 -8.14 -1.44
CA GLY A 66 -0.12 -9.39 -2.10
C GLY A 66 -1.61 -9.75 -1.98
N GLU A 67 -2.39 -9.07 -1.14
CA GLU A 67 -3.83 -9.32 -0.92
C GLU A 67 -4.72 -9.20 -2.17
N TRP A 68 -4.20 -8.69 -3.28
CA TRP A 68 -4.93 -8.63 -4.55
C TRP A 68 -5.30 -10.04 -5.07
N ASN A 69 -4.53 -11.07 -4.71
CA ASN A 69 -4.75 -12.45 -5.13
C ASN A 69 -6.06 -13.06 -4.60
N ASN A 70 -6.60 -12.51 -3.51
CA ASN A 70 -7.89 -12.92 -2.94
C ASN A 70 -9.09 -12.39 -3.75
N HIS A 71 -8.86 -11.43 -4.65
CA HIS A 71 -9.91 -10.72 -5.38
C HIS A 71 -9.77 -10.80 -6.90
N LEU A 72 -8.56 -11.03 -7.41
CA LEU A 72 -8.29 -11.08 -8.84
C LEU A 72 -8.02 -12.51 -9.30
N THR A 73 -8.60 -12.88 -10.44
CA THR A 73 -8.18 -14.11 -11.13
C THR A 73 -6.77 -13.94 -11.68
N PRO A 74 -6.04 -15.04 -11.92
CA PRO A 74 -4.71 -14.99 -12.52
C PRO A 74 -4.67 -14.19 -13.84
N GLU A 75 -5.72 -14.30 -14.66
CA GLU A 75 -5.80 -13.57 -15.93
C GLU A 75 -5.97 -12.06 -15.72
N MET A 76 -6.80 -11.63 -14.77
CA MET A 76 -6.94 -10.21 -14.43
C MET A 76 -5.61 -9.62 -13.93
N ALA A 77 -4.92 -10.36 -13.05
CA ALA A 77 -3.62 -9.94 -12.53
C ALA A 77 -2.55 -9.85 -13.63
N ARG A 78 -2.50 -10.84 -14.54
CA ARG A 78 -1.59 -10.84 -15.69
C ARG A 78 -1.83 -9.62 -16.59
N ARG A 79 -3.10 -9.31 -16.89
CA ARG A 79 -3.46 -8.15 -17.69
C ARG A 79 -3.03 -6.83 -17.02
N LEU A 80 -3.27 -6.68 -15.72
CA LEU A 80 -2.83 -5.49 -14.97
C LEU A 80 -1.30 -5.38 -14.95
N ASN A 81 -0.58 -6.46 -14.70
CA ASN A 81 0.89 -6.47 -14.74
C ASN A 81 1.44 -6.03 -16.10
N GLN A 82 0.82 -6.46 -17.21
CA GLN A 82 1.20 -6.03 -18.54
C GLN A 82 0.98 -4.53 -18.75
N ILE A 83 -0.20 -4.01 -18.37
CA ILE A 83 -0.52 -2.58 -18.47
C ILE A 83 0.48 -1.76 -17.64
N THR A 84 0.72 -2.14 -16.38
CA THR A 84 1.67 -1.46 -15.50
C THR A 84 3.08 -1.46 -16.10
N LYS A 85 3.57 -2.61 -16.61
CA LYS A 85 4.89 -2.68 -17.26
C LYS A 85 4.98 -1.73 -18.45
N GLN A 86 3.98 -1.74 -19.32
CA GLN A 86 3.93 -0.85 -20.49
C GLN A 86 4.00 0.63 -20.07
N MET A 87 3.22 1.02 -19.05
CA MET A 87 3.19 2.41 -18.57
C MET A 87 4.49 2.86 -17.87
N LEU A 88 5.21 1.94 -17.23
CA LEU A 88 6.44 2.26 -16.50
C LEU A 88 7.73 2.09 -17.31
N THR A 89 7.67 1.51 -18.52
CA THR A 89 8.86 1.15 -19.32
C THR A 89 9.79 2.35 -19.57
N SER A 90 9.25 3.55 -19.76
CA SER A 90 10.05 4.76 -20.06
C SER A 90 10.21 5.71 -18.86
N SER A 91 9.67 5.38 -17.69
CA SER A 91 9.73 6.26 -16.51
C SER A 91 10.95 6.01 -15.62
N GLY A 92 11.73 4.95 -15.89
CA GLY A 92 12.81 4.50 -15.01
C GLY A 92 12.32 3.84 -13.72
N LEU A 93 11.00 3.65 -13.56
CA LEU A 93 10.41 3.03 -12.40
C LEU A 93 10.30 1.52 -12.59
N THR A 94 10.65 0.77 -11.55
CA THR A 94 10.40 -0.67 -11.46
C THR A 94 9.69 -0.97 -10.15
N LEU A 95 8.71 -1.88 -10.20
CA LEU A 95 8.03 -2.35 -9.01
C LEU A 95 8.73 -3.63 -8.55
N ASN A 96 9.47 -3.54 -7.44
CA ASN A 96 10.05 -4.70 -6.77
C ASN A 96 8.97 -5.39 -5.95
N VAL A 97 8.18 -6.24 -6.61
CA VAL A 97 7.20 -7.08 -5.93
C VAL A 97 7.88 -8.40 -5.57
N ALA A 98 8.02 -8.71 -4.28
CA ALA A 98 8.43 -10.04 -3.85
C ALA A 98 7.45 -11.07 -4.44
N PRO A 99 7.92 -12.20 -5.00
CA PRO A 99 7.03 -13.21 -5.55
C PRO A 99 6.07 -13.66 -4.44
N SER A 100 4.78 -13.41 -4.61
CA SER A 100 3.77 -13.91 -3.68
C SER A 100 3.92 -15.43 -3.62
N GLY A 101 4.18 -15.95 -2.42
CA GLY A 101 4.50 -17.35 -2.19
C GLY A 101 3.42 -18.30 -2.72
N ARG A 102 3.62 -18.75 -3.96
CA ARG A 102 3.44 -20.10 -4.49
C ARG A 102 3.72 -20.07 -5.99
N ALA A 103 5.01 -20.12 -6.31
CA ALA A 103 5.42 -20.77 -7.54
C ALA A 103 5.23 -22.28 -7.33
N GLU A 104 4.01 -22.77 -7.52
CA GLU A 104 3.79 -24.20 -7.72
C GLU A 104 3.24 -24.39 -9.13
N ASN A 105 4.14 -24.88 -9.99
CA ASN A 105 3.87 -25.56 -11.25
C ASN A 105 3.46 -24.70 -12.45
N LEU A 106 4.46 -24.07 -13.09
CA LEU A 106 4.58 -24.18 -14.55
C LEU A 106 6.03 -24.57 -14.88
N HIS A 107 6.20 -25.87 -15.16
CA HIS A 107 7.39 -26.40 -15.81
C HIS A 107 7.65 -25.64 -17.12
N HIS A 108 8.95 -25.50 -17.44
CA HIS A 108 9.50 -25.02 -18.71
C HIS A 108 9.46 -23.50 -18.96
N PHE A 109 10.55 -22.81 -18.63
CA PHE A 109 11.21 -21.97 -19.65
C PHE A 109 12.73 -22.04 -19.46
N HIS A 110 13.38 -22.61 -20.46
CA HIS A 110 14.82 -22.79 -20.58
C HIS A 110 15.51 -21.42 -20.68
N GLY A 111 16.72 -21.33 -20.14
CA GLY A 111 17.43 -20.08 -19.90
C GLY A 111 17.76 -19.25 -21.14
N PHE A 112 18.08 -17.98 -20.89
CA PHE A 112 18.97 -17.22 -21.76
C PHE A 112 20.22 -16.85 -20.99
N HIS A 113 21.29 -17.40 -21.53
CA HIS A 113 22.69 -17.21 -21.22
C HIS A 113 23.10 -15.73 -21.24
N GLN A 114 24.07 -15.41 -20.39
CA GLN A 114 24.96 -14.26 -20.56
C GLN A 114 25.75 -14.41 -21.87
N ASN A 115 25.95 -13.29 -22.60
CA ASN A 115 27.24 -12.79 -23.09
C ASN A 115 27.06 -11.85 -24.30
N GLY A 116 27.82 -10.76 -24.31
CA GLY A 116 28.10 -9.93 -25.49
C GLY A 116 27.61 -8.50 -25.38
#